data_AF-F8DXV8-F1
#
_entry.id   AF-F8DXV8-F1
#
_cell.length_a   1.000
_cell.length_b   1.000
_cell.length_c   1.000
_cell.angle_alpha   90.00
_cell.angle_beta   90.00
_cell.angle_gamma   90.00
#
_symmetry.space_group_name_H-M   'P 1'
#
loop_
_entity.id
_entity.type
_entity.pdbx_description
1 polymer ?
#
loop_
_entity_poly.entity_id
_entity_poly.type
_entity_poly.pdbx_seq_one_letter_code
_entity_poly.pdbx_strand_id
1 'polypeptide(L)' 'MVLRPEAKSADHEAIGDAVIAHCRARIAGYKAPREIVILDELPRTSTGKVRKNSLREQAWANKQARIN' A
#
# COMPACT_ATOMS: atom_id res chain seq x y z
N MET A 1 -10.48 7.88 -5.00
CA MET A 1 -9.56 8.85 -4.37
C MET A 1 -8.26 8.77 -5.16
N VAL A 2 -8.04 9.70 -6.09
CA VAL A 2 -6.79 9.78 -6.87
C VAL A 2 -5.89 10.77 -6.14
N LEU A 3 -4.78 10.28 -5.61
CA LEU A 3 -3.78 11.12 -4.96
C LEU A 3 -2.81 11.65 -6.01
N ARG A 4 -2.54 12.96 -5.93
CA ARG A 4 -1.64 13.68 -6.84
C ARG A 4 -0.18 13.29 -6.55
N PRO A 5 0.67 13.18 -7.57
CA PRO A 5 2.03 12.63 -7.47
C PRO A 5 3.06 13.55 -6.76
N GLU A 6 2.67 14.72 -6.27
CA GLU A 6 3.59 15.73 -5.71
C GLU A 6 3.53 15.88 -4.18
N ALA A 7 3.01 14.88 -3.47
CA ALA A 7 2.99 14.87 -2.00
C ALA A 7 4.40 14.62 -1.44
N LYS A 8 4.84 15.44 -0.48
CA LYS A 8 6.17 15.33 0.15
C LYS A 8 6.18 14.21 1.19
N SER A 9 7.36 13.81 1.67
CA SER A 9 7.56 12.72 2.64
C SER A 9 6.75 12.85 3.93
N ALA A 10 6.50 14.08 4.42
CA ALA A 10 5.64 14.33 5.59
C ALA A 10 4.14 14.10 5.29
N ASP A 11 3.72 14.27 4.02
CA ASP A 11 2.35 13.99 3.59
C ASP A 11 2.10 12.49 3.48
N HIS A 12 3.13 11.68 3.19
CA HIS A 12 2.97 10.24 2.99
C HIS A 12 2.51 9.49 4.25
N GLU A 13 3.05 9.86 5.42
CA GLU A 13 2.62 9.27 6.70
C GLU A 13 1.18 9.67 7.03
N ALA A 14 0.87 10.96 6.92
CA ALA A 14 -0.49 11.46 7.12
C ALA A 14 -1.52 10.85 6.15
N ILE A 15 -1.12 10.59 4.90
CA ILE A 15 -1.95 9.90 3.89
C ILE A 15 -2.18 8.45 4.30
N GLY A 16 -1.15 7.74 4.75
CA GLY A 16 -1.26 6.36 5.23
C GLY A 16 -2.29 6.24 6.35
N ASP A 17 -2.20 7.13 7.35
CA ASP A 17 -3.14 7.17 8.47
C ASP A 17 -4.56 7.52 8.02
N ALA A 18 -4.71 8.50 7.12
CA ALA A 18 -6.01 8.87 6.56
C ALA A 18 -6.67 7.70 5.81
N VAL A 19 -5.90 6.91 5.06
CA VAL A 19 -6.38 5.71 4.35
C VAL A 19 -6.81 4.64 5.35
N ILE A 20 -6.02 4.37 6.39
CA ILE A 20 -6.37 3.40 7.43
C ILE A 20 -7.66 3.83 8.15
N ALA A 21 -7.76 5.10 8.55
CA ALA A 21 -8.95 5.65 9.19
C ALA A 21 -10.19 5.53 8.28
N HIS A 22 -10.04 5.85 6.99
CA HIS A 22 -11.09 5.72 5.99
C HIS A 22 -11.59 4.27 5.86
N CYS A 23 -10.67 3.31 5.81
CA CYS A 23 -10.98 1.88 5.79
C CYS A 23 -11.69 1.46 7.08
N ARG A 24 -11.13 1.75 8.26
CA ARG A 24 -11.72 1.36 9.56
C ARG A 24 -13.14 1.88 9.76
N ALA A 25 -13.47 3.03 9.19
CA ALA A 25 -14.83 3.59 9.25
C ALA A 25 -15.85 2.87 8.33
N ARG A 26 -15.39 2.08 7.35
CA ARG A 26 -16.24 1.50 6.27
C ARG A 26 -16.22 -0.01 6.20
N ILE A 27 -15.19 -0.66 6.73
CA ILE A 27 -15.05 -2.12 6.73
C ILE A 27 -14.76 -2.61 8.15
N ALA A 28 -15.09 -3.87 8.40
CA ALA A 28 -14.77 -4.51 9.67
C ALA A 28 -13.26 -4.42 9.96
N GLY A 29 -12.90 -4.17 11.23
CA GLY A 29 -11.52 -3.86 11.62
C GLY A 29 -10.48 -4.89 11.18
N TYR A 30 -10.83 -6.18 11.11
CA TYR A 30 -9.93 -7.24 10.64
C TYR A 30 -9.63 -7.18 9.14
N LYS A 31 -10.43 -6.45 8.35
CA LYS A 31 -10.20 -6.20 6.92
C LYS A 31 -9.43 -4.89 6.67
N ALA A 32 -9.28 -4.05 7.69
CA ALA A 32 -8.50 -2.84 7.56
C ALA A 32 -7.02 -3.21 7.36
N PRO A 33 -6.30 -2.51 6.45
CA PRO A 33 -4.89 -2.76 6.24
C PRO A 33 -4.09 -2.47 7.52
N ARG A 34 -3.09 -3.31 7.80
CA ARG A 34 -2.20 -3.15 8.97
C ARG A 34 -1.06 -2.18 8.71
N GLU A 35 -0.71 -1.98 7.44
CA GLU A 35 0.38 -1.13 6.99
C GLU A 35 0.03 -0.60 5.60
N ILE A 36 0.41 0.65 5.32
CA ILE A 36 0.28 1.29 4.02
C ILE A 36 1.67 1.71 3.58
N VAL A 37 2.09 1.25 2.41
CA VAL A 37 3.33 1.68 1.75
C VAL A 37 2.95 2.47 0.51
N ILE A 38 3.43 3.70 0.42
CA ILE A 38 3.25 4.56 -0.75
C ILE A 38 4.45 4.35 -1.66
N LEU A 39 4.18 4.06 -2.93
CA LEU A 39 5.17 3.87 -3.98
C LEU A 39 4.90 4.90 -5.07
N ASP A 40 5.96 5.47 -5.63
CA ASP A 40 5.84 6.41 -6.74
C ASP A 40 5.26 5.73 -7.98
N GLU A 41 5.61 4.46 -8.19
CA GLU A 41 5.07 3.64 -9.27
C GLU A 41 4.83 2.19 -8.83
N LEU A 42 3.74 1.61 -9.33
CA LEU A 42 3.46 0.18 -9.14
C LEU A 42 4.21 -0.64 -10.20
N PRO A 43 4.88 -1.74 -9.83
CA PRO A 43 5.53 -2.61 -10.79
C PRO A 43 4.48 -3.24 -11.71
N ARG A 44 4.65 -3.05 -13.02
CA ARG A 44 3.72 -3.52 -14.06
C ARG A 44 4.38 -4.54 -14.98
N THR A 45 3.56 -5.37 -15.63
CA THR A 45 3.98 -6.22 -16.75
C THR A 45 4.16 -5.37 -18.01
N SER A 46 4.77 -5.94 -19.05
CA SER A 46 4.86 -5.31 -20.38
C SER A 46 3.49 -4.97 -20.99
N THR A 47 2.41 -5.59 -20.49
CA THR A 47 1.01 -5.31 -20.85
C THR A 47 0.31 -4.36 -19.86
N GLY A 48 1.05 -3.74 -18.94
CA GLY A 48 0.53 -2.76 -17.98
C GLY A 48 -0.19 -3.31 -16.75
N LYS A 49 -0.28 -4.64 -16.58
CA LYS A 49 -0.93 -5.25 -15.40
C LYS A 49 -0.04 -5.15 -14.17
N VAL A 50 -0.63 -4.86 -13.00
CA VAL A 50 0.12 -4.81 -11.73
C VAL A 50 0.71 -6.19 -11.40
N ARG A 51 2.02 -6.26 -11.17
CA ARG A 51 2.74 -7.46 -10.78
C ARG A 51 2.62 -7.70 -9.28
N LYS A 52 1.50 -8.30 -8.86
CA LYS A 52 1.22 -8.63 -7.46
C LYS A 52 2.30 -9.50 -6.81
N ASN A 53 2.92 -10.42 -7.55
CA ASN A 53 3.99 -11.28 -7.03
C ASN A 53 5.22 -10.48 -6.60
N SER A 54 5.64 -9.49 -7.39
CA SER A 54 6.77 -8.63 -7.04
C SER A 54 6.46 -7.72 -5.86
N LEU A 55 5.23 -7.15 -5.80
CA LEU A 55 4.78 -6.37 -4.64
C LEU A 55 4.76 -7.21 -3.35
N ARG A 56 4.33 -8.46 -3.47
CA ARG A 56 4.34 -9.46 -2.40
C ARG A 56 5.76 -9.74 -1.90
N GLU A 57 6.69 -10.00 -2.82
CA GLU A 57 8.11 -10.18 -2.49
C GLU A 57 8.70 -8.96 -1.79
N GLN A 58 8.44 -7.74 -2.29
CA GLN A 58 8.88 -6.50 -1.66
C GLN A 58 8.31 -6.33 -0.24
N ALA A 59 7.03 -6.64 -0.05
CA ALA A 59 6.39 -6.56 1.27
C ALA A 59 6.92 -7.59 2.27
N TRP A 60 7.40 -8.75 1.79
CA TRP A 60 7.97 -9.81 2.62
C TRP A 60 9.48 -9.76 2.76
N ALA A 61 10.20 -9.05 1.88
CA ALA A 61 11.66 -8.96 1.91
C ALA A 61 12.20 -8.45 3.26
N ASN A 62 11.45 -7.56 3.92
CA ASN A 62 11.80 -7.01 5.23
C ASN A 62 10.98 -7.60 6.40
N LYS A 63 10.09 -8.57 6.16
CA LYS A 63 9.24 -9.18 7.20
C LYS A 63 9.71 -10.61 7.50
N GLN A 64 10.04 -10.85 8.77
CA GLN A 64 10.54 -12.15 9.28
C GLN A 64 9.53 -13.32 9.15
N ALA A 65 8.28 -13.07 8.73
CA ALA A 65 7.26 -14.10 8.57
C ALA A 65 6.62 -14.03 7.17
N ARG A 66 6.92 -15.04 6.34
CA ARG A 66 6.28 -15.27 5.03
C ARG A 66 5.11 -16.23 5.22
N ILE A 67 3.92 -15.83 4.78
CA ILE A 67 2.70 -16.66 4.81
C ILE A 67 2.40 -17.06 3.35
N ASN A 68 2.25 -18.36 3.10
CA ASN A 68 2.03 -18.94 1.75
C ASN A 68 0.64 -18.64 1.19
#